data_AF-A0A821Q5N5-F1
#
_entry.id   AF-A0A821Q5N5-F1
#
_cell.length_a   1.000
_cell.length_b   1.000
_cell.length_c   1.000
_cell.angle_alpha   90.00
_cell.angle_beta   90.00
_cell.angle_gamma   90.00
#
_symmetry.space_group_name_H-M   'P 1'
#
loop_
_entity.id
_entity.type
_entity.pdbx_description
1 polymer ?
#
loop_
_entity_poly.entity_id
_entity_poly.type
_entity_poly.pdbx_seq_one_letter_code
_entity_poly.pdbx_strand_id
1 'polypeptide(L)'
;MPTPGVIMRMISDPDSIPNIKTEKELLQGISDAATASGAWIITNGYKEESIVELVGEIVFKSRLKNTQMNFSAIAIGKSDNIQDCTQTDESFRTNGSINQRKRPKYKLELNHTHYILFDDGKRNSLDTGEFAANLAREISRGARRRIPLITILIGGTLHALTSIFTDLQKGIPIVVVEENTNSDDEDSNDEDENSDSSDDEHNIHISMIDEAFSPDGMEDSSSPSNKVTIVMACDLELWFILSVVFIGIAPKLGPKLAMIRKMARILNEH
;
A
#
# COMPACT_ATOMS: atom_id res chain seq x y z
N MET A 1 1.38 -1.17 23.79
CA MET A 1 2.28 -0.85 22.66
C MET A 1 3.02 0.45 22.96
N PRO A 2 4.31 0.57 22.61
CA PRO A 2 5.01 1.84 22.67
C PRO A 2 4.36 2.87 21.73
N THR A 3 4.47 4.15 22.06
CA THR A 3 4.03 5.25 21.17
C THR A 3 4.84 5.21 19.88
N PRO A 4 4.21 5.26 18.68
CA PRO A 4 4.95 5.18 17.44
C PRO A 4 5.74 6.46 17.18
N GLY A 5 6.90 6.32 16.53
CA GLY A 5 7.62 7.48 15.99
C GLY A 5 6.99 8.02 14.70
N VAL A 6 6.35 7.16 13.92
CA VAL A 6 5.62 7.49 12.68
C VAL A 6 4.47 6.51 12.47
N ILE A 7 3.40 6.96 11.81
CA ILE A 7 2.31 6.09 11.35
C ILE A 7 2.46 5.91 9.84
N MET A 8 2.60 4.67 9.41
CA MET A 8 2.67 4.27 8.00
C MET A 8 1.35 3.60 7.63
N ARG A 9 0.48 4.29 6.89
CA ARG A 9 -0.74 3.69 6.35
C ARG A 9 -0.41 3.09 4.98
N MET A 10 -0.63 1.80 4.80
CA MET A 10 -0.40 1.15 3.51
C MET A 10 -1.71 0.91 2.78
N ILE A 11 -1.71 1.24 1.49
CA ILE A 11 -2.84 1.04 0.58
C ILE A 11 -2.30 0.28 -0.63
N SER A 12 -3.00 -0.77 -1.01
CA SER A 12 -2.74 -1.53 -2.23
C SER A 12 -4.05 -1.92 -2.86
N ASP A 13 -3.99 -2.32 -4.13
CA ASP A 13 -5.06 -3.11 -4.71
C ASP A 13 -4.93 -4.57 -4.25
N PRO A 14 -6.03 -5.34 -4.16
CA PRO A 14 -5.97 -6.77 -3.86
C PRO A 14 -5.18 -7.55 -4.92
N ASP A 15 -5.28 -7.12 -6.18
CA ASP A 15 -4.72 -7.82 -7.34
C ASP A 15 -3.33 -7.29 -7.76
N SER A 16 -2.83 -6.21 -7.13
CA SER A 16 -1.48 -5.70 -7.43
C SER A 16 -0.44 -6.47 -6.64
N ILE A 17 0.28 -7.38 -7.30
CA ILE A 17 1.42 -8.08 -6.74
C ILE A 17 2.69 -7.42 -7.30
N PRO A 18 3.56 -6.83 -6.47
CA PRO A 18 4.84 -6.33 -6.96
C PRO A 18 5.68 -7.49 -7.51
N ASN A 19 6.44 -7.25 -8.57
CA ASN A 19 7.38 -8.25 -9.12
C ASN A 19 8.32 -8.78 -8.02
N ILE A 20 8.55 -10.10 -7.97
CA ILE A 20 9.30 -10.82 -6.92
C ILE A 20 10.65 -10.15 -6.57
N LYS A 21 11.37 -9.60 -7.55
CA LYS A 21 12.65 -8.91 -7.28
C LYS A 21 12.44 -7.57 -6.57
N THR A 22 11.49 -6.76 -7.05
CA THR A 22 11.09 -5.49 -6.41
C THR A 22 10.43 -5.72 -5.05
N GLU A 23 9.74 -6.83 -4.87
CA GLU A 23 9.09 -7.23 -3.62
C GLU A 23 10.11 -7.36 -2.48
N LYS A 24 11.24 -8.04 -2.71
CA LYS A 24 12.26 -8.25 -1.68
C LYS A 24 12.91 -6.95 -1.21
N GLU A 25 13.24 -6.04 -2.14
CA GLU A 25 13.84 -4.74 -1.85
C GLU A 25 12.83 -3.83 -1.13
N LEU A 26 11.59 -3.81 -1.59
CA LEU A 26 10.49 -3.07 -0.96
C LEU A 26 10.24 -3.56 0.48
N LEU A 27 10.13 -4.88 0.66
CA LEU A 27 9.96 -5.50 1.98
C LEU A 27 11.08 -5.12 2.94
N GLN A 28 12.34 -5.19 2.47
CA GLN A 28 13.50 -4.85 3.28
C GLN A 28 13.51 -3.37 3.63
N GLY A 29 13.24 -2.47 2.67
CA GLY A 29 13.18 -1.03 2.89
C GLY A 29 12.09 -0.62 3.90
N ILE A 30 10.88 -1.20 3.78
CA ILE A 30 9.78 -0.96 4.73
C ILE A 30 10.16 -1.50 6.11
N SER A 31 10.71 -2.71 6.18
CA SER A 31 11.14 -3.33 7.44
C SER A 31 12.16 -2.47 8.18
N ASP A 32 13.16 -1.95 7.46
CA ASP A 32 14.21 -1.12 8.03
C ASP A 32 13.67 0.25 8.47
N ALA A 33 12.85 0.89 7.63
CA ALA A 33 12.21 2.16 7.97
C ALA A 33 11.30 2.02 9.20
N ALA A 34 10.48 0.97 9.27
CA ALA A 34 9.60 0.71 10.40
C ALA A 34 10.39 0.44 11.68
N THR A 35 11.46 -0.36 11.60
CA THR A 35 12.31 -0.69 12.74
C THR A 35 13.06 0.53 13.26
N ALA A 36 13.65 1.33 12.38
CA ALA A 36 14.42 2.52 12.75
C ALA A 36 13.55 3.61 13.40
N SER A 37 12.31 3.77 12.93
CA SER A 37 11.38 4.79 13.41
C SER A 37 10.45 4.33 14.53
N GLY A 38 10.41 3.03 14.83
CA GLY A 38 9.41 2.44 15.72
C GLY A 38 7.98 2.68 15.21
N ALA A 39 7.76 2.44 13.92
CA ALA A 39 6.52 2.79 13.24
C ALA A 39 5.32 1.95 13.71
N TRP A 40 4.13 2.51 13.56
CA TRP A 40 2.91 1.70 13.43
C TRP A 40 2.52 1.59 11.96
N ILE A 41 2.53 0.36 11.44
CA ILE A 41 2.08 0.03 10.10
C ILE A 41 0.59 -0.30 10.19
N ILE A 42 -0.26 0.40 9.45
CA ILE A 42 -1.71 0.19 9.42
C ILE A 42 -2.10 -0.30 8.03
N THR A 43 -2.71 -1.47 7.95
CA THR A 43 -3.18 -2.10 6.70
C THR A 43 -4.62 -2.62 6.84
N ASN A 44 -5.21 -3.06 5.74
CA ASN A 44 -6.33 -3.98 5.83
C ASN A 44 -5.90 -5.29 6.49
N GLY A 45 -6.85 -6.04 7.03
CA GLY A 45 -6.58 -7.31 7.72
C GLY A 45 -6.81 -8.55 6.88
N TYR A 46 -7.37 -8.41 5.68
CA TYR A 46 -7.75 -9.55 4.84
C TYR A 46 -6.53 -10.13 4.12
N LYS A 47 -6.33 -11.44 4.29
CA LYS A 47 -5.18 -12.17 3.76
C LYS A 47 -5.16 -12.18 2.23
N GLU A 48 -6.32 -12.08 1.59
CA GLU A 48 -6.45 -12.09 0.14
C GLU A 48 -5.86 -10.83 -0.52
N GLU A 49 -5.45 -9.81 0.25
CA GLU A 49 -4.75 -8.63 -0.26
C GLU A 49 -3.23 -8.82 -0.17
N SER A 50 -2.54 -8.72 -1.30
CA SER A 50 -1.07 -8.92 -1.43
C SER A 50 -0.27 -8.15 -0.38
N ILE A 51 -0.59 -6.86 -0.17
CA ILE A 51 0.13 -6.01 0.79
C ILE A 51 0.01 -6.48 2.23
N VAL A 52 -1.10 -7.13 2.57
CA VAL A 52 -1.35 -7.63 3.92
C VAL A 52 -0.44 -8.82 4.19
N GLU A 53 -0.26 -9.71 3.21
CA GLU A 53 0.70 -10.80 3.29
C GLU A 53 2.13 -10.29 3.39
N LEU A 54 2.51 -9.27 2.59
CA LEU A 54 3.82 -8.63 2.64
C LEU A 54 4.13 -8.07 4.03
N VAL A 55 3.19 -7.35 4.64
CA VAL A 55 3.35 -6.83 6.00
C VAL A 55 3.44 -7.96 7.03
N GLY A 56 2.65 -9.02 6.85
CA GLY A 56 2.76 -10.23 7.66
C GLY A 56 4.16 -10.86 7.59
N GLU A 57 4.73 -10.94 6.39
CA GLU A 57 6.07 -11.47 6.17
C GLU A 57 7.16 -10.58 6.82
N ILE A 58 7.04 -9.25 6.72
CA ILE A 58 7.94 -8.30 7.41
C ILE A 58 7.94 -8.57 8.91
N VAL A 59 6.75 -8.73 9.51
CA VAL A 59 6.62 -9.00 10.95
C VAL A 59 7.22 -10.36 11.29
N PHE A 60 6.92 -11.40 10.51
CA PHE A 60 7.46 -12.73 10.72
C PHE A 60 9.00 -12.76 10.66
N LYS A 61 9.60 -12.19 9.61
CA LYS A 61 11.06 -12.08 9.46
C LYS A 61 11.69 -11.26 10.59
N SER A 62 11.03 -10.18 11.01
CA SER A 62 11.52 -9.35 12.11
C SER A 62 11.54 -10.09 13.44
N ARG A 63 10.51 -10.90 13.74
CA ARG A 63 10.46 -11.77 14.92
C ARG A 63 11.56 -12.82 14.94
N LEU A 64 11.91 -13.37 13.77
CA LEU A 64 13.02 -14.34 13.65
C LEU A 64 14.38 -13.69 13.94
N LYS A 65 14.59 -12.46 13.49
CA LYS A 65 15.85 -11.72 13.70
C LYS A 65 15.97 -11.15 15.12
N ASN A 66 14.85 -10.68 15.70
CA ASN A 66 14.83 -10.03 17.00
C ASN A 66 13.54 -10.37 17.76
N THR A 67 13.68 -10.93 18.96
CA THR A 67 12.54 -11.29 19.82
C THR A 67 11.75 -10.07 20.33
N GLN A 68 12.37 -8.89 20.36
CA GLN A 68 11.70 -7.62 20.70
C GLN A 68 11.63 -6.73 19.47
N MET A 69 10.48 -6.75 18.78
CA MET A 69 10.23 -5.84 17.66
C MET A 69 9.98 -4.41 18.16
N ASN A 70 10.56 -3.44 17.46
CA ASN A 70 10.42 -2.01 17.80
C ASN A 70 9.26 -1.33 17.07
N PHE A 71 8.60 -2.02 16.14
CA PHE A 71 7.45 -1.52 15.38
C PHE A 71 6.22 -2.38 15.63
N SER A 72 5.06 -1.96 15.11
CA SER A 72 3.84 -2.74 15.21
C SER A 72 3.04 -2.72 13.91
N ALA A 73 2.54 -3.88 13.49
CA ALA A 73 1.62 -4.01 12.38
C ALA A 73 0.19 -4.20 12.89
N ILE A 74 -0.71 -3.30 12.50
CA ILE A 74 -2.10 -3.25 12.92
C ILE A 74 -2.96 -3.54 11.69
N ALA A 75 -3.64 -4.69 11.71
CA ALA A 75 -4.60 -5.09 10.71
C ALA A 75 -6.00 -4.60 11.09
N ILE A 76 -6.71 -3.99 10.14
CA ILE A 76 -8.09 -3.53 10.34
C ILE A 76 -9.03 -4.41 9.54
N GLY A 77 -10.07 -4.95 10.16
CA GLY A 77 -11.07 -5.77 9.48
C GLY A 77 -12.48 -5.46 9.97
N LYS A 78 -13.48 -5.84 9.18
CA LYS A 78 -14.87 -5.85 9.60
C LYS A 78 -15.26 -7.18 10.24
N SER A 79 -15.86 -7.11 11.43
CA SER A 79 -16.19 -8.28 12.26
C SER A 79 -17.15 -9.25 11.59
N ASP A 80 -18.08 -8.75 10.78
CA ASP A 80 -19.12 -9.53 10.09
C ASP A 80 -18.61 -10.38 8.91
N ASN A 81 -17.39 -10.11 8.44
CA ASN A 81 -16.80 -10.74 7.27
C ASN A 81 -15.76 -11.83 7.60
N ILE A 82 -15.36 -11.97 8.86
CA ILE A 82 -14.21 -12.80 9.27
C ILE A 82 -14.62 -14.21 9.66
N GLN A 83 -13.84 -15.19 9.17
CA GLN A 83 -14.16 -16.61 9.29
C GLN A 83 -13.96 -17.25 10.66
N ASP A 84 -13.11 -16.69 11.51
CA ASP A 84 -12.55 -17.47 12.63
C ASP A 84 -12.64 -16.82 14.02
N CYS A 85 -13.25 -15.64 14.17
CA CYS A 85 -13.23 -14.96 15.48
C CYS A 85 -14.24 -15.51 16.51
N THR A 86 -15.10 -16.47 16.13
CA THR A 86 -16.15 -17.01 17.02
C THR A 86 -15.99 -18.50 17.31
N GLN A 87 -14.77 -18.99 17.49
CA GLN A 87 -14.57 -20.17 18.35
C GLN A 87 -14.73 -19.76 19.82
N THR A 88 -15.93 -19.32 20.18
CA THR A 88 -16.36 -19.37 21.58
C THR A 88 -16.85 -20.78 21.84
N ASP A 89 -16.05 -21.54 22.57
CA ASP A 89 -16.38 -22.72 23.38
C ASP A 89 -17.77 -23.33 23.15
N GLU A 90 -17.79 -24.48 22.45
CA GLU A 90 -18.65 -25.68 22.55
C GLU A 90 -20.11 -25.64 23.09
N SER A 91 -20.76 -24.50 23.32
CA SER A 91 -21.98 -24.44 24.17
C SER A 91 -23.29 -24.08 23.45
N PHE A 92 -23.28 -23.78 22.15
CA PHE A 92 -24.52 -23.51 21.41
C PHE A 92 -24.76 -24.49 20.25
N ARG A 93 -24.80 -25.78 20.58
CA ARG A 93 -25.53 -26.78 19.79
C ARG A 93 -27.00 -26.83 20.25
N THR A 94 -27.72 -25.72 20.12
CA THR A 94 -29.18 -25.77 20.14
C THR A 94 -29.67 -26.07 18.73
N ASN A 95 -30.34 -27.20 18.57
CA ASN A 95 -31.00 -27.71 17.35
C ASN A 95 -32.13 -26.79 16.85
N GLY A 96 -31.83 -25.52 16.59
CA GLY A 96 -32.69 -24.59 15.89
C GLY A 96 -32.23 -24.49 14.45
N SER A 97 -33.15 -24.70 13.51
CA SER A 97 -32.97 -24.53 12.06
C SER A 97 -32.00 -23.38 11.75
N ILE A 98 -30.77 -23.74 11.40
CA ILE A 98 -29.71 -22.80 11.05
C ILE A 98 -30.09 -22.26 9.68
N ASN A 99 -30.84 -21.16 9.67
CA ASN A 99 -30.90 -20.25 8.53
C ASN A 99 -29.46 -20.09 8.06
N GLN A 100 -29.18 -20.49 6.82
CA GLN A 100 -27.87 -20.50 6.19
C GLN A 100 -27.20 -19.13 6.35
N ARG A 101 -26.53 -18.89 7.48
CA ARG A 101 -25.65 -17.76 7.66
C ARG A 101 -24.55 -18.00 6.65
N LYS A 102 -24.54 -17.16 5.60
CA LYS A 102 -23.52 -17.18 4.55
C LYS A 102 -22.18 -17.32 5.25
N ARG A 103 -21.40 -18.34 4.89
CA ARG A 103 -20.10 -18.60 5.50
C ARG A 103 -19.28 -17.30 5.41
N PRO A 104 -18.54 -16.96 6.47
CA PRO A 104 -17.68 -15.80 6.42
C PRO A 104 -16.70 -15.97 5.26
N LYS A 105 -16.35 -14.86 4.62
CA LYS A 105 -15.79 -14.89 3.27
C LYS A 105 -14.27 -14.73 3.23
N TYR A 106 -13.68 -14.14 4.27
CA TYR A 106 -12.29 -13.71 4.23
C TYR A 106 -11.52 -14.19 5.47
N LYS A 107 -10.26 -14.53 5.23
CA LYS A 107 -9.32 -14.90 6.30
C LYS A 107 -8.52 -13.67 6.73
N LEU A 108 -8.21 -13.59 8.02
CA LEU A 108 -7.23 -12.61 8.48
C LEU A 108 -5.82 -13.15 8.22
N GLU A 109 -4.89 -12.27 7.84
CA GLU A 109 -3.48 -12.61 7.94
C GLU A 109 -3.13 -12.77 9.42
N LEU A 110 -2.32 -13.75 9.83
CA LEU A 110 -2.03 -14.16 11.19
C LEU A 110 -0.74 -13.54 11.78
N ASN A 111 0.16 -13.02 10.96
CA ASN A 111 1.45 -12.51 11.44
C ASN A 111 1.39 -11.05 11.90
N HIS A 112 0.30 -10.31 11.66
CA HIS A 112 0.13 -8.98 12.24
C HIS A 112 0.26 -9.02 13.76
N THR A 113 0.65 -7.88 14.33
CA THR A 113 0.85 -7.80 15.78
C THR A 113 -0.47 -7.58 16.52
N HIS A 114 -1.40 -6.85 15.90
CA HIS A 114 -2.67 -6.45 16.50
C HIS A 114 -3.76 -6.42 15.42
N TYR A 115 -5.00 -6.63 15.85
CA TYR A 115 -6.18 -6.52 15.00
C TYR A 115 -7.17 -5.55 15.61
N ILE A 116 -7.79 -4.73 14.74
CA ILE A 116 -8.92 -3.89 15.10
C ILE A 116 -10.10 -4.36 14.24
N LEU A 117 -11.06 -4.98 14.90
CA LEU A 117 -12.29 -5.43 14.26
C LEU A 117 -13.40 -4.43 14.57
N PHE A 118 -13.99 -3.85 13.53
CA PHE A 118 -15.12 -2.93 13.70
C PHE A 118 -16.38 -3.48 13.02
N ASP A 119 -17.53 -2.99 13.47
CA ASP A 119 -18.84 -3.30 12.89
C ASP A 119 -19.51 -1.97 12.52
N ASP A 120 -19.88 -1.80 11.26
CA ASP A 120 -20.62 -0.64 10.77
C ASP A 120 -22.11 -0.96 10.50
N GLY A 121 -22.55 -2.16 10.88
CA GLY A 121 -23.89 -2.68 10.63
C GLY A 121 -24.16 -3.02 9.16
N LYS A 122 -23.21 -2.80 8.23
CA LYS A 122 -23.39 -3.05 6.79
C LYS A 122 -22.79 -4.39 6.40
N ARG A 123 -23.67 -5.34 6.10
CA ARG A 123 -23.28 -6.68 5.67
C ARG A 123 -22.56 -6.70 4.32
N ASN A 124 -21.47 -7.45 4.22
CA ASN A 124 -20.72 -7.75 2.98
C ASN A 124 -19.95 -6.57 2.36
N SER A 125 -19.72 -5.48 3.08
CA SER A 125 -18.80 -4.44 2.63
C SER A 125 -17.40 -4.77 3.16
N LEU A 126 -16.36 -4.74 2.31
CA LEU A 126 -14.96 -4.89 2.72
C LEU A 126 -14.24 -3.57 2.89
N ASP A 127 -14.94 -2.46 2.66
CA ASP A 127 -14.35 -1.15 2.73
C ASP A 127 -14.01 -0.82 4.19
N THR A 128 -12.72 -0.96 4.50
CA THR A 128 -12.10 -0.55 5.75
C THR A 128 -11.33 0.76 5.59
N GLY A 129 -11.27 1.30 4.37
CA GLY A 129 -10.37 2.39 4.00
C GLY A 129 -10.65 3.68 4.76
N GLU A 130 -11.93 4.08 4.83
CA GLU A 130 -12.33 5.29 5.55
C GLU A 130 -12.06 5.18 7.06
N PHE A 131 -12.41 4.04 7.66
CA PHE A 131 -12.16 3.79 9.08
C PHE A 131 -10.66 3.82 9.38
N ALA A 132 -9.84 3.13 8.58
CA ALA A 132 -8.39 3.12 8.70
C ALA A 132 -7.78 4.52 8.60
N ALA A 133 -8.22 5.32 7.62
CA ALA A 133 -7.75 6.68 7.43
C ALA A 133 -8.13 7.60 8.60
N ASN A 134 -9.34 7.45 9.14
CA ASN A 134 -9.80 8.23 10.30
C ASN A 134 -9.06 7.81 11.57
N LEU A 135 -8.91 6.52 11.81
CA LEU A 135 -8.16 6.00 12.95
C LEU A 135 -6.70 6.49 12.93
N ALA A 136 -6.00 6.34 11.81
CA ALA A 136 -4.61 6.79 11.67
C ALA A 136 -4.46 8.30 11.96
N ARG A 137 -5.42 9.10 11.50
CA ARG A 137 -5.45 10.55 11.74
C ARG A 137 -5.70 10.91 13.20
N GLU A 138 -6.63 10.22 13.85
CA GLU A 138 -6.91 10.45 15.27
C GLU A 138 -5.72 10.05 16.14
N ILE A 139 -5.03 8.94 15.83
CA ILE A 139 -3.79 8.55 16.52
C ILE A 139 -2.69 9.62 16.31
N SER A 140 -2.53 10.11 15.08
CA SER A 140 -1.56 11.16 14.74
C SER A 140 -1.77 12.44 15.55
N ARG A 141 -3.03 12.82 15.80
CA ARG A 141 -3.42 14.04 16.53
C ARG A 141 -3.52 13.87 18.04
N GLY A 142 -3.95 12.70 18.52
CA GLY A 142 -4.31 12.45 19.91
C GLY A 142 -3.13 12.22 20.85
N ALA A 143 -1.92 12.04 20.32
CA ALA A 143 -0.72 11.92 21.13
C ALA A 143 -0.28 13.28 21.71
N ARG A 144 0.43 13.25 22.86
CA ARG A 144 0.99 14.45 23.51
C ARG A 144 1.86 15.30 22.58
N ARG A 145 2.41 14.68 21.54
CA ARG A 145 3.12 15.30 20.42
C ARG A 145 2.49 14.79 19.14
N ARG A 146 2.35 15.65 18.12
CA ARG A 146 1.86 15.25 16.80
C ARG A 146 2.79 14.17 16.23
N ILE A 147 2.24 13.00 15.93
CA ILE A 147 2.98 11.91 15.30
C ILE A 147 2.84 12.06 13.78
N PRO A 148 3.94 12.06 13.00
CA PRO A 148 3.86 12.09 11.55
C PRO A 148 3.03 10.92 10.99
N LEU A 149 2.16 11.22 10.03
CA LEU A 149 1.35 10.25 9.32
C LEU A 149 1.73 10.32 7.84
N ILE A 150 2.08 9.19 7.25
CA ILE A 150 2.33 9.04 5.82
C ILE A 150 1.44 7.94 5.25
N THR A 151 1.04 8.11 4.00
CA THR A 151 0.34 7.07 3.23
C THR A 151 1.30 6.50 2.19
N ILE A 152 1.44 5.18 2.16
CA ILE A 152 2.25 4.44 1.19
C ILE A 152 1.27 3.74 0.25
N LEU A 153 1.33 4.10 -1.03
CA LEU A 153 0.60 3.43 -2.10
C LEU A 153 1.53 2.45 -2.81
N ILE A 154 1.12 1.18 -2.87
CA ILE A 154 1.80 0.14 -3.65
C ILE A 154 0.80 -0.41 -4.65
N GLY A 155 1.02 -0.20 -5.94
CA GLY A 155 0.01 -0.49 -6.96
C GLY A 155 -1.29 0.32 -6.74
N GLY A 156 -2.39 -0.05 -7.40
CA GLY A 156 -3.68 0.57 -7.10
C GLY A 156 -4.67 0.63 -8.26
N THR A 157 -5.94 0.36 -7.96
CA THR A 157 -7.06 0.70 -8.85
C THR A 157 -7.60 2.12 -8.58
N LEU A 158 -8.64 2.50 -9.33
CA LEU A 158 -9.42 3.70 -9.07
C LEU A 158 -9.90 3.80 -7.61
N HIS A 159 -10.14 2.68 -6.92
CA HIS A 159 -10.55 2.70 -5.52
C HIS A 159 -9.44 3.25 -4.62
N ALA A 160 -8.19 2.78 -4.79
CA ALA A 160 -7.04 3.29 -4.06
C ALA A 160 -6.84 4.80 -4.31
N LEU A 161 -7.03 5.26 -5.56
CA LEU A 161 -6.94 6.69 -5.91
C LEU A 161 -7.94 7.56 -5.13
N THR A 162 -9.15 7.09 -4.86
CA THR A 162 -10.12 7.86 -4.05
C THR A 162 -9.66 8.05 -2.61
N SER A 163 -9.03 7.02 -2.02
CA SER A 163 -8.44 7.08 -0.69
C SER A 163 -7.25 8.05 -0.65
N ILE A 164 -6.37 7.99 -1.65
CA ILE A 164 -5.20 8.87 -1.78
C ILE A 164 -5.64 10.32 -1.95
N PHE A 165 -6.60 10.58 -2.82
CA PHE A 165 -7.12 11.92 -3.03
C PHE A 165 -7.67 12.52 -1.73
N THR A 166 -8.37 11.70 -0.95
CA THR A 166 -8.87 12.08 0.37
C THR A 166 -7.74 12.37 1.37
N ASP A 167 -6.62 11.64 1.29
CA ASP A 167 -5.44 11.87 2.14
C ASP A 167 -4.69 13.14 1.72
N LEU A 168 -4.54 13.41 0.41
CA LEU A 168 -3.97 14.65 -0.12
C LEU A 168 -4.76 15.88 0.29
N GLN A 169 -6.09 15.84 0.20
CA GLN A 169 -6.97 16.92 0.66
C GLN A 169 -6.79 17.24 2.15
N LYS A 170 -6.23 16.31 2.92
CA LYS A 170 -6.00 16.43 4.37
C LYS A 170 -4.54 16.76 4.69
N GLY A 171 -3.71 17.02 3.68
CA GLY A 171 -2.29 17.34 3.83
C GLY A 171 -1.47 16.18 4.37
N ILE A 172 -1.86 14.94 4.05
CA ILE A 172 -1.09 13.73 4.41
C ILE A 172 -0.10 13.44 3.27
N PRO A 173 1.22 13.41 3.53
CA PRO A 173 2.21 13.05 2.53
C PRO A 173 1.99 11.64 1.99
N ILE A 174 2.21 11.47 0.69
CA ILE A 174 2.02 10.18 0.00
C ILE A 174 3.32 9.74 -0.66
N VAL A 175 3.68 8.49 -0.40
CA VAL A 175 4.77 7.77 -1.04
C VAL A 175 4.15 6.80 -2.04
N VAL A 176 4.44 7.00 -3.33
CA VAL A 176 3.98 6.07 -4.38
C VAL A 176 5.14 5.16 -4.75
N VAL A 177 4.89 3.86 -4.66
CA VAL A 177 5.82 2.81 -5.08
C VAL A 177 5.40 2.33 -6.46
N GLU A 178 6.22 2.64 -7.46
CA GLU A 178 6.00 2.21 -8.84
C GLU A 178 6.43 0.75 -9.01
N GLU A 179 5.57 -0.06 -9.63
CA GLU A 179 5.91 -1.42 -10.04
C GLU A 179 6.71 -1.36 -11.34
N ASN A 180 7.94 -1.85 -11.30
CA ASN A 180 8.76 -1.95 -12.50
C ASN A 180 8.29 -3.15 -13.33
N THR A 181 7.37 -2.93 -14.26
CA THR A 181 6.98 -3.93 -15.26
C THR A 181 8.04 -3.98 -16.35
N ASN A 182 9.17 -4.65 -16.09
CA ASN A 182 10.08 -5.00 -17.17
C ASN A 182 9.30 -5.90 -18.13
N SER A 183 8.90 -5.37 -19.27
CA SER A 183 8.18 -6.08 -20.34
C SER A 183 9.13 -6.87 -21.25
N ASP A 184 10.36 -7.13 -20.82
CA ASP A 184 11.40 -7.69 -21.66
C ASP A 184 11.43 -9.24 -21.65
N ASP A 185 10.37 -9.90 -21.16
CA ASP A 185 10.14 -11.33 -21.40
C ASP A 185 9.58 -11.58 -22.83
N GLU A 186 10.01 -10.81 -23.83
CA GLU A 186 9.89 -11.21 -25.24
C GLU A 186 11.09 -12.11 -25.59
N ASP A 187 10.84 -13.42 -25.53
CA ASP A 187 11.44 -14.47 -26.35
C ASP A 187 12.84 -14.16 -26.95
N SER A 188 13.89 -14.36 -26.16
CA SER A 188 15.19 -14.75 -26.72
C SER A 188 15.74 -15.95 -25.97
N ASN A 189 15.29 -17.14 -26.38
CA ASN A 189 16.10 -18.34 -26.33
C ASN A 189 17.34 -18.07 -27.18
N ASP A 190 18.47 -17.77 -26.54
CA ASP A 190 19.78 -18.16 -27.05
C ASP A 190 20.65 -18.53 -25.85
N GLU A 191 21.05 -19.80 -25.86
CA GLU A 191 22.02 -20.38 -24.94
C GLU A 191 23.34 -19.61 -25.04
N ASP A 192 23.94 -19.22 -23.92
CA ASP A 192 25.38 -19.44 -23.70
C ASP A 192 25.85 -19.07 -22.28
N GLU A 193 26.92 -19.75 -21.90
CA GLU A 193 27.42 -20.06 -20.57
C GLU A 193 28.11 -18.90 -19.80
N ASN A 194 28.18 -19.12 -18.47
CA ASN A 194 29.25 -18.70 -17.54
C ASN A 194 29.60 -17.20 -17.39
N SER A 195 29.39 -16.67 -16.18
CA SER A 195 30.48 -16.01 -15.43
C SER A 195 30.10 -15.65 -13.98
N ASP A 196 31.15 -15.66 -13.16
CA ASP A 196 31.24 -15.34 -11.74
C ASP A 196 30.87 -13.89 -11.36
N SER A 197 30.37 -13.80 -10.12
CA SER A 197 30.46 -12.70 -9.13
C SER A 197 30.46 -11.23 -9.57
N SER A 198 29.49 -10.46 -9.06
CA SER A 198 29.76 -9.19 -8.37
C SER A 198 28.57 -8.78 -7.49
N ASP A 199 28.88 -8.29 -6.29
CA ASP A 199 27.93 -7.62 -5.41
C ASP A 199 27.58 -6.26 -6.02
N ASP A 200 26.51 -6.21 -6.81
CA ASP A 200 25.96 -4.95 -7.31
C ASP A 200 25.17 -4.26 -6.20
N GLU A 201 25.72 -3.16 -5.68
CA GLU A 201 24.99 -2.20 -4.85
C GLU A 201 23.80 -1.65 -5.65
N HIS A 202 22.59 -2.12 -5.33
CA HIS A 202 21.34 -1.61 -5.91
C HIS A 202 20.91 -0.34 -5.18
N ASN A 203 21.07 0.80 -5.87
CA ASN A 203 20.69 2.11 -5.36
C ASN A 203 19.18 2.37 -5.52
N ILE A 204 18.47 2.54 -4.40
CA ILE A 204 17.11 3.09 -4.37
C ILE A 204 17.22 4.58 -4.70
N HIS A 205 16.75 5.00 -5.88
CA HIS A 205 16.76 6.40 -6.28
C HIS A 205 15.48 7.10 -5.80
N ILE A 206 15.59 7.87 -4.72
CA ILE A 206 14.52 8.72 -4.21
C ILE A 206 14.52 10.01 -5.04
N SER A 207 13.61 10.14 -6.01
CA SER A 207 13.36 11.43 -6.65
C SER A 207 12.42 12.25 -5.77
N MET A 208 12.98 13.24 -5.06
CA MET A 208 12.18 14.38 -4.64
C MET A 208 11.95 15.23 -5.90
N ILE A 209 10.70 15.52 -6.24
CA ILE A 209 10.41 16.47 -7.32
C ILE A 209 10.61 17.86 -6.73
N ASP A 210 11.86 18.33 -6.74
CA ASP A 210 12.23 19.73 -6.55
C ASP A 210 12.94 20.23 -7.82
N GLU A 211 12.36 21.28 -8.40
CA GLU A 211 12.90 22.21 -9.41
C GLU A 211 13.07 21.84 -10.91
N ALA A 212 12.57 22.82 -11.69
CA ALA A 212 13.14 23.48 -12.86
C ALA A 212 13.71 22.65 -14.02
N PHE A 213 12.98 22.74 -15.14
CA PHE A 213 13.47 22.54 -16.50
C PHE A 213 14.89 23.12 -16.72
N SER A 214 15.82 22.25 -17.13
CA SER A 214 16.91 22.62 -18.03
C SER A 214 16.88 21.67 -19.23
N PRO A 215 16.86 22.18 -20.47
CA PRO A 215 16.91 21.35 -21.67
C PRO A 215 18.37 21.02 -22.04
N ASP A 216 18.52 20.00 -22.89
CA ASP A 216 19.75 19.41 -23.45
C ASP A 216 20.37 18.32 -22.54
N GLY A 217 20.45 17.05 -22.90
CA GLY A 217 20.44 16.42 -24.22
C GLY A 217 21.71 15.58 -24.37
N MET A 218 21.71 14.35 -23.85
CA MET A 218 22.60 13.24 -24.24
C MET A 218 22.22 11.99 -23.43
N GLU A 219 21.58 11.01 -24.06
CA GLU A 219 21.35 9.68 -23.49
C GLU A 219 22.50 8.77 -23.92
N ASP A 220 23.32 8.36 -22.95
CA ASP A 220 24.24 7.22 -23.09
C ASP A 220 23.49 5.92 -22.79
N SER A 221 23.67 4.95 -23.67
CA SER A 221 23.13 3.59 -23.56
C SER A 221 23.88 2.81 -22.47
N SER A 222 23.39 2.86 -21.23
CA SER A 222 23.77 1.93 -20.18
C SER A 222 22.66 0.91 -19.95
N SER A 223 23.05 -0.35 -19.76
CA SER A 223 22.23 -1.53 -19.45
C SER A 223 21.08 -1.26 -18.46
N PRO A 224 19.93 -1.98 -18.59
CA PRO A 224 18.77 -1.75 -17.74
C PRO A 224 19.08 -2.18 -16.31
N SER A 225 19.50 -1.23 -15.47
CA SER A 225 19.46 -1.41 -14.02
C SER A 225 18.01 -1.31 -13.56
N ASN A 226 17.55 -2.31 -12.82
CA ASN A 226 16.21 -2.30 -12.23
C ASN A 226 16.16 -1.16 -11.20
N LYS A 227 15.50 -0.06 -11.57
CA LYS A 227 15.34 1.12 -10.70
C LYS A 227 13.96 1.08 -10.06
N VAL A 228 13.92 1.12 -8.73
CA VAL A 228 12.69 1.41 -7.97
C VAL A 228 12.59 2.94 -7.84
N THR A 229 11.60 3.53 -8.52
CA THR A 229 11.32 4.97 -8.42
C THR A 229 10.37 5.24 -7.27
N ILE A 230 10.84 5.94 -6.23
CA ILE A 230 9.99 6.43 -5.15
C ILE A 230 9.55 7.84 -5.51
N VAL A 231 8.29 8.00 -5.93
CA VAL A 231 7.72 9.33 -6.18
C VAL A 231 7.13 9.84 -4.87
N MET A 232 7.77 10.83 -4.26
CA MET A 232 7.22 11.54 -3.11
C MET A 232 6.33 12.69 -3.60
N ALA A 233 5.04 12.60 -3.33
CA ALA A 233 4.12 13.71 -3.49
C ALA A 233 4.07 14.51 -2.18
N CYS A 234 4.98 15.48 -2.05
CA CYS A 234 4.97 16.44 -0.96
C CYS A 234 4.17 17.66 -1.39
N ASP A 235 2.97 17.85 -0.82
CA ASP A 235 2.18 19.09 -0.82
C ASP A 235 2.19 19.87 -2.17
N LEU A 236 2.11 19.13 -3.28
CA LEU A 236 1.96 19.71 -4.61
C LEU A 236 0.48 20.00 -4.79
N GLU A 237 0.15 21.24 -5.13
CA GLU A 237 -1.23 21.66 -5.42
C GLU A 237 -1.92 20.58 -6.26
N LEU A 238 -3.14 20.22 -5.86
CA LEU A 238 -3.98 19.14 -6.44
C LEU A 238 -3.94 19.09 -7.99
N TRP A 239 -3.81 20.27 -8.62
CA TRP A 239 -3.70 20.47 -10.06
C TRP A 239 -2.44 19.87 -10.67
N PHE A 240 -1.31 19.84 -9.97
CA PHE A 240 -0.07 19.29 -10.47
C PHE A 240 -0.10 17.76 -10.51
N ILE A 241 -0.62 17.10 -9.47
CA ILE A 241 -0.80 15.63 -9.46
C ILE A 241 -1.83 15.21 -10.50
N LEU A 242 -2.96 15.93 -10.60
CA LEU A 242 -3.92 15.73 -11.70
C LEU A 242 -3.25 15.92 -13.06
N SER A 243 -2.42 16.94 -13.25
CA SER A 243 -1.74 17.18 -14.52
C SER A 243 -0.72 16.10 -14.86
N VAL A 244 0.10 15.66 -13.91
CA VAL A 244 1.14 14.64 -14.13
C VAL A 244 0.52 13.26 -14.38
N VAL A 245 -0.50 12.87 -13.61
CA VAL A 245 -1.26 11.63 -13.83
C VAL A 245 -2.02 11.68 -15.16
N PHE A 246 -2.58 12.84 -15.53
CA PHE A 246 -3.23 12.99 -16.84
C PHE A 246 -2.24 12.97 -18.00
N ILE A 247 -1.03 13.50 -17.86
CA ILE A 247 -0.04 13.59 -18.95
C ILE A 247 0.66 12.25 -19.16
N GLY A 248 1.01 11.52 -18.10
CA GLY A 248 1.69 10.21 -18.20
C GLY A 248 0.79 9.08 -18.69
N ILE A 249 -0.51 9.10 -18.36
CA ILE A 249 -1.45 8.02 -18.70
C ILE A 249 -2.35 8.40 -19.91
N ALA A 250 -2.22 9.62 -20.44
CA ALA A 250 -2.94 10.10 -21.63
C ALA A 250 -2.89 9.16 -22.85
N PRO A 251 -1.77 8.48 -23.19
CA PRO A 251 -1.73 7.63 -24.38
C PRO A 251 -2.61 6.37 -24.25
N LYS A 252 -2.83 5.87 -23.03
CA LYS A 252 -3.50 4.58 -22.78
C LYS A 252 -4.99 4.70 -22.40
N LEU A 253 -5.53 5.91 -22.17
CA LEU A 253 -6.88 6.10 -21.62
C LEU A 253 -7.95 6.68 -22.56
N GLY A 254 -7.66 6.85 -23.85
CA GLY A 254 -8.50 7.53 -24.88
C GLY A 254 -9.98 7.81 -24.51
N PRO A 255 -10.89 6.82 -24.56
CA PRO A 255 -12.33 7.05 -24.31
C PRO A 255 -12.69 7.38 -22.85
N LYS A 256 -11.94 6.85 -21.88
CA LYS A 256 -12.18 7.09 -20.45
C LYS A 256 -11.77 8.51 -20.04
N LEU A 257 -10.76 9.07 -20.71
CA LEU A 257 -10.30 10.44 -20.50
C LEU A 257 -11.36 11.48 -20.93
N ALA A 258 -12.15 11.20 -21.97
CA ALA A 258 -13.25 12.05 -22.42
C ALA A 258 -14.39 12.12 -21.40
N MET A 259 -14.66 11.00 -20.70
CA MET A 259 -15.67 10.93 -19.65
C MET A 259 -15.24 11.70 -18.40
N ILE A 260 -13.96 11.58 -18.00
CA ILE A 260 -13.43 12.32 -16.83
C ILE A 260 -13.34 13.82 -17.12
N ARG A 261 -12.93 14.23 -18.34
CA ARG A 261 -13.01 15.65 -18.77
C ARG A 261 -14.43 16.20 -18.72
N LYS A 262 -15.43 15.40 -19.10
CA LYS A 262 -16.84 15.80 -19.06
C LYS A 262 -17.36 15.92 -17.62
N MET A 263 -16.95 15.02 -16.72
CA MET A 263 -17.28 15.10 -15.29
C MET A 263 -16.63 16.29 -14.60
N ALA A 264 -15.35 16.56 -14.87
CA ALA A 264 -14.64 17.73 -14.34
C ALA A 264 -15.27 19.05 -14.80
N ARG A 265 -15.81 19.10 -16.03
CA ARG A 265 -16.50 20.28 -16.56
C ARG A 265 -17.85 20.53 -15.88
N ILE A 266 -18.61 19.48 -15.59
CA ILE A 266 -19.89 19.56 -14.86
C ILE A 266 -19.67 20.01 -13.40
N LEU A 267 -18.59 19.56 -12.77
CA LEU A 267 -18.23 19.97 -11.40
C LEU A 267 -17.76 21.42 -11.29
N ASN A 268 -17.35 22.05 -12.40
CA ASN A 268 -16.92 23.46 -12.43
C ASN A 268 -18.05 24.44 -12.79
N GLU A 269 -19.24 23.92 -13.14
CA GLU A 269 -20.41 24.73 -13.50
C GLU A 269 -21.41 24.86 -12.32
N HIS A 270 -21.04 24.41 -11.12
CA HIS A 270 -21.76 24.53 -9.85
C HIS A 270 -20.84 25.02 -8.73
#